data_AF-G1NBQ9-F1
#
_entry.id   AF-G1NBQ9-F1
#
_cell.length_a   1.000
_cell.length_b   1.000
_cell.length_c   1.000
_cell.angle_alpha   90.00
_cell.angle_beta   90.00
_cell.angle_gamma   90.00
#
_symmetry.space_group_name_H-M   'P 1'
#
loop_
_entity.id
_entity.type
_entity.pdbx_description
1 polymer ?
#
loop_
_entity_poly.entity_id
_entity_poly.type
_entity_poly.pdbx_seq_one_letter_code
_entity_poly.pdbx_strand_id
1 'polypeptide(L)'
;MVTGHPHPRDMQHPGRLTPLGDTQAVSPVVGLRDARSRDKPHIWARSRLLEAGTRQAADNPADNGSHRTSPSPLAPASRGCCLYLPLPILSCRLCVWCMMMSAGVLGLLFCVQLCMGSEELRLVDGGGRCAGRVEVKHEGEWGSICSYDFDWDIRGASVVCRQLGCGTVAHASPYAPFGQGKGRIWLQPFLCRGTETKLQNCPHFGWGNHFCGHEWDVGVICSEALELRLEDGWGPCEGRVEAKLRGRWGTVTDDAWDMDDAEVVCQQLGCGSAAGAYLASRFRSVDGPIMMAFIDCHGHEAALWGCNIRGWGPYNGPHDYDTAVVCQGFSRLVGGDSECSGRLEVRQGRAWVSVCHGHVDLMAAQVVCRELGCGTALALYGTGHFGAADGTFWDGAFECNGTEPLLSACTQRPPDIQNCTQPAAVICSSYTGFRLANGDSDCTGQVEVEAQGVWGPLCATAWDLPDAHVLCRHLGCGSAISLPP
;
A
#
# COMPACT_ATOMS: atom_id res chain seq x y z
N MET A 1 -21.47 -80.15 -2.86
CA MET A 1 -21.10 -81.04 -3.97
C MET A 1 -20.67 -80.14 -5.12
N VAL A 2 -19.38 -79.84 -5.24
CA VAL A 2 -18.33 -80.58 -6.00
C VAL A 2 -18.15 -79.86 -7.34
N THR A 3 -16.99 -79.37 -7.79
CA THR A 3 -15.61 -79.17 -7.29
C THR A 3 -14.90 -78.38 -8.42
N GLY A 4 -14.06 -77.37 -8.17
CA GLY A 4 -12.61 -77.49 -7.92
C GLY A 4 -11.85 -77.00 -9.17
N HIS A 5 -10.67 -76.38 -9.16
CA HIS A 5 -9.54 -76.21 -8.22
C HIS A 5 -8.44 -75.43 -9.01
N PRO A 6 -7.16 -75.22 -8.59
CA PRO A 6 -6.46 -75.50 -7.31
C PRO A 6 -5.59 -74.30 -6.79
N HIS A 7 -5.47 -74.07 -5.47
CA HIS A 7 -4.25 -74.21 -4.61
C HIS A 7 -3.25 -73.02 -4.46
N PRO A 8 -2.49 -72.96 -3.33
CA PRO A 8 -2.38 -71.79 -2.45
C PRO A 8 -0.94 -71.57 -1.89
N ARG A 9 -0.85 -70.97 -0.68
CA ARG A 9 0.17 -71.14 0.39
C ARG A 9 1.44 -70.28 0.32
N ASP A 10 2.04 -69.87 1.43
CA ASP A 10 1.63 -69.73 2.84
C ASP A 10 2.81 -69.07 3.58
N MET A 11 2.46 -68.31 4.62
CA MET A 11 3.08 -68.24 5.96
C MET A 11 4.61 -68.06 6.15
N GLN A 12 4.98 -67.19 7.10
CA GLN A 12 5.33 -67.52 8.50
C GLN A 12 6.36 -66.52 9.11
N HIS A 13 5.96 -65.88 10.21
CA HIS A 13 6.82 -65.40 11.32
C HIS A 13 7.44 -66.60 12.09
N PRO A 14 8.27 -66.49 13.17
CA PRO A 14 8.94 -65.35 13.87
C PRO A 14 10.44 -65.65 14.23
N GLY A 15 11.12 -64.77 14.97
CA GLY A 15 12.20 -65.19 15.90
C GLY A 15 13.54 -64.46 15.83
N ARG A 16 13.92 -63.87 16.96
CA ARG A 16 15.14 -63.10 17.33
C ARG A 16 16.44 -63.92 17.21
N LEU A 17 17.53 -63.33 16.68
CA LEU A 17 18.96 -63.58 17.01
C LEU A 17 19.85 -62.51 16.33
N THR A 18 20.78 -61.90 17.07
CA THR A 18 21.94 -61.08 16.63
C THR A 18 23.18 -61.99 16.45
N PRO A 19 24.41 -61.55 16.00
CA PRO A 19 24.91 -60.24 15.56
C PRO A 19 25.80 -60.27 14.27
N LEU A 20 26.43 -59.11 13.98
CA LEU A 20 27.62 -58.79 13.16
C LEU A 20 27.42 -58.31 11.70
N GLY A 21 27.80 -57.04 11.47
CA GLY A 21 27.97 -56.44 10.15
C GLY A 21 27.74 -54.93 10.10
N ASP A 22 28.60 -54.17 10.79
CA ASP A 22 29.04 -52.79 10.51
C ASP A 22 28.07 -51.75 9.91
N THR A 23 27.69 -50.77 10.74
CA THR A 23 28.03 -49.34 10.59
C THR A 23 27.32 -48.56 11.71
N GLN A 24 28.03 -48.29 12.81
CA GLN A 24 27.52 -47.48 13.91
C GLN A 24 27.91 -46.01 13.75
N ALA A 25 26.90 -45.16 13.67
CA ALA A 25 26.94 -43.79 14.12
C ALA A 25 26.61 -43.74 15.62
N VAL A 26 27.43 -43.06 16.44
CA VAL A 26 27.00 -42.35 17.67
C VAL A 26 27.98 -41.21 17.94
N SER A 27 27.43 -40.05 18.36
CA SER A 27 28.09 -38.82 18.85
C SER A 27 29.22 -39.04 19.86
N PRO A 28 30.03 -38.00 20.14
CA PRO A 28 29.87 -37.40 21.48
C PRO A 28 30.17 -35.88 21.59
N VAL A 29 29.68 -35.31 22.69
CA VAL A 29 30.18 -34.10 23.36
C VAL A 29 31.38 -34.49 24.24
N VAL A 30 32.53 -33.80 24.16
CA VAL A 30 33.50 -33.53 25.27
C VAL A 30 34.39 -32.33 24.86
N GLY A 31 34.68 -31.43 25.81
CA GLY A 31 35.59 -30.28 25.63
C GLY A 31 37.00 -30.42 26.23
N LEU A 32 37.73 -29.29 26.20
CA LEU A 32 38.95 -28.87 26.94
C LEU A 32 40.35 -29.24 26.40
N ARG A 33 41.09 -28.29 25.78
CA ARG A 33 42.08 -27.36 26.42
C ARG A 33 43.04 -26.65 25.41
N ASP A 34 43.18 -25.34 25.63
CA ASP A 34 44.23 -24.34 25.34
C ASP A 34 45.38 -24.55 24.32
N ALA A 35 45.52 -23.59 23.39
CA ALA A 35 46.65 -22.63 23.36
C ALA A 35 46.47 -21.47 22.33
N ARG A 36 46.39 -20.22 22.85
CA ARG A 36 46.84 -18.91 22.32
C ARG A 36 46.38 -18.40 20.93
N SER A 37 45.65 -17.25 20.94
CA SER A 37 46.12 -15.92 20.46
C SER A 37 45.03 -15.08 19.76
N ARG A 38 44.62 -13.95 20.40
CA ARG A 38 44.15 -12.65 19.83
C ARG A 38 42.84 -12.66 19.01
N ASP A 39 41.86 -11.77 19.12
CA ASP A 39 41.66 -10.48 19.81
C ASP A 39 40.15 -10.26 20.03
N LYS A 40 39.81 -9.42 21.02
CA LYS A 40 38.43 -9.02 21.42
C LYS A 40 37.82 -7.97 20.46
N PRO A 41 36.54 -7.57 20.62
CA PRO A 41 36.27 -6.46 21.56
C PRO A 41 35.01 -6.61 22.44
N HIS A 42 35.09 -5.95 23.60
CA HIS A 42 34.02 -5.75 24.58
C HIS A 42 33.20 -4.49 24.27
N ILE A 43 31.92 -4.59 24.62
CA ILE A 43 30.93 -3.55 24.89
C ILE A 43 31.42 -2.57 25.98
N TRP A 44 31.45 -1.26 25.68
CA TRP A 44 31.36 -0.09 26.58
C TRP A 44 30.92 1.09 25.70
N ALA A 45 30.23 2.15 26.11
CA ALA A 45 29.41 2.53 27.23
C ALA A 45 28.78 3.90 26.82
N ARG A 46 27.60 4.21 27.33
CA ARG A 46 26.92 5.50 27.18
C ARG A 46 27.76 6.65 27.75
N SER A 47 27.78 7.79 27.05
CA SER A 47 28.13 9.10 27.62
C SER A 47 26.98 10.08 27.40
N ARG A 48 26.46 10.62 28.52
CA ARG A 48 25.60 11.81 28.60
C ARG A 48 26.46 13.07 28.66
N LEU A 49 25.80 14.23 28.47
CA LEU A 49 26.22 15.65 28.57
C LEU A 49 26.28 16.29 27.17
N LEU A 50 25.68 17.44 26.84
CA LEU A 50 24.97 18.50 27.58
C LEU A 50 24.15 19.27 26.53
N GLU A 51 22.85 19.45 26.73
CA GLU A 51 22.05 20.47 26.03
C GLU A 51 22.29 21.82 26.70
N ALA A 52 22.77 22.80 25.93
CA ALA A 52 22.69 24.21 26.27
C ALA A 52 21.66 24.84 25.32
N GLY A 53 20.50 25.18 25.88
CA GLY A 53 19.44 25.87 25.17
C GLY A 53 19.73 27.37 25.02
N THR A 54 19.29 27.93 23.90
CA THR A 54 19.04 29.36 23.75
C THR A 54 17.69 29.56 23.06
N ARG A 55 16.78 30.21 23.80
CA ARG A 55 15.47 30.72 23.38
C ARG A 55 15.62 32.07 22.68
N GLN A 56 14.76 32.35 21.71
CA GLN A 56 14.20 33.68 21.37
C GLN A 56 12.99 33.44 20.42
N ALA A 57 11.73 33.54 20.87
CA ALA A 57 10.91 34.75 21.07
C ALA A 57 10.88 35.60 19.76
N ALA A 58 9.89 35.46 18.87
CA ALA A 58 8.48 35.88 18.96
C ALA A 58 8.32 37.39 19.20
N ASP A 59 8.00 38.13 18.13
CA ASP A 59 7.25 39.38 18.17
C ASP A 59 6.49 39.58 16.84
N ASN A 60 5.19 39.81 16.98
CA ASN A 60 4.22 40.34 16.02
C ASN A 60 3.84 41.75 16.56
N PRO A 61 3.37 42.74 15.76
CA PRO A 61 1.98 42.66 15.26
C PRO A 61 1.61 43.45 13.97
N ALA A 62 0.41 43.06 13.50
CA ALA A 62 -0.61 43.63 12.61
C ALA A 62 -0.59 45.11 12.17
N ASP A 63 -1.11 45.36 10.94
CA ASP A 63 -2.24 46.28 10.71
C ASP A 63 -3.06 45.95 9.41
N ASN A 64 -4.33 46.35 9.44
CA ASN A 64 -5.48 46.33 8.51
C ASN A 64 -5.22 46.57 7.01
N GLY A 65 -6.09 46.26 6.04
CA GLY A 65 -7.46 45.73 6.03
C GLY A 65 -8.20 46.14 4.73
N SER A 66 -9.07 45.26 4.20
CA SER A 66 -10.20 45.51 3.26
C SER A 66 -9.86 45.97 1.81
N HIS A 67 -10.58 45.69 0.71
CA HIS A 67 -11.97 45.29 0.44
C HIS A 67 -12.06 44.57 -0.94
N ARG A 68 -13.12 43.76 -1.10
CA ARG A 68 -13.58 43.00 -2.29
C ARG A 68 -13.85 43.85 -3.54
N THR A 69 -13.69 43.27 -4.73
CA THR A 69 -14.78 42.83 -5.66
C THR A 69 -14.23 42.32 -7.01
N SER A 70 -14.80 41.22 -7.51
CA SER A 70 -14.68 40.75 -8.91
C SER A 70 -15.76 41.41 -9.79
N PRO A 71 -15.59 41.48 -11.12
CA PRO A 71 -16.19 40.46 -11.99
C PRO A 71 -15.44 40.15 -13.33
N SER A 72 -15.89 39.07 -13.97
CA SER A 72 -15.46 38.44 -15.23
C SER A 72 -15.38 39.34 -16.48
N PRO A 73 -14.65 38.94 -17.54
CA PRO A 73 -14.79 39.53 -18.88
C PRO A 73 -15.38 38.56 -19.93
N LEU A 74 -16.17 39.13 -20.84
CA LEU A 74 -16.52 38.59 -22.17
C LEU A 74 -15.61 39.23 -23.23
N ALA A 75 -15.25 38.45 -24.26
CA ALA A 75 -14.46 38.81 -25.46
C ALA A 75 -15.24 39.79 -26.40
N PRO A 76 -14.69 40.38 -27.51
CA PRO A 76 -13.83 39.73 -28.52
C PRO A 76 -12.72 40.57 -29.23
N ALA A 77 -11.83 39.81 -29.90
CA ALA A 77 -11.09 40.07 -31.15
C ALA A 77 -10.60 41.48 -31.53
N SER A 78 -9.29 41.63 -31.74
CA SER A 78 -8.67 41.60 -33.09
C SER A 78 -7.22 42.10 -33.12
N ARG A 79 -6.44 41.49 -34.02
CA ARG A 79 -5.18 41.95 -34.66
C ARG A 79 -3.88 41.86 -33.83
N GLY A 80 -2.94 41.12 -34.42
CA GLY A 80 -1.67 40.76 -33.82
C GLY A 80 -0.62 41.86 -33.84
N CYS A 81 0.45 41.62 -33.09
CA CYS A 81 1.77 42.18 -33.31
C CYS A 81 2.80 41.40 -32.49
N CYS A 82 3.92 41.10 -33.12
CA CYS A 82 5.08 40.40 -32.56
C CYS A 82 5.67 41.15 -31.36
N LEU A 83 5.99 40.40 -30.30
CA LEU A 83 6.72 40.87 -29.13
C LEU A 83 8.22 41.04 -29.44
N TYR A 84 8.69 42.27 -29.26
CA TYR A 84 10.07 42.65 -28.93
C TYR A 84 10.19 42.69 -27.40
N LEU A 85 11.21 42.09 -26.76
CA LEU A 85 12.44 42.70 -26.18
C LEU A 85 12.89 41.76 -25.02
N PRO A 86 14.05 41.94 -24.35
CA PRO A 86 15.41 42.29 -24.80
C PRO A 86 16.50 41.35 -24.19
N LEU A 87 17.72 41.34 -24.76
CA LEU A 87 18.93 40.79 -24.12
C LEU A 87 19.82 41.94 -23.60
N PRO A 88 20.44 41.83 -22.40
CA PRO A 88 21.33 42.86 -21.90
C PRO A 88 22.74 42.74 -22.49
N ILE A 89 23.40 43.88 -22.48
CA ILE A 89 24.69 44.21 -23.09
C ILE A 89 25.82 43.46 -22.37
N LEU A 90 26.45 42.48 -23.02
CA LEU A 90 27.83 42.08 -22.71
C LEU A 90 28.80 42.84 -23.63
N SER A 91 29.37 43.87 -23.03
CA SER A 91 30.65 44.52 -23.32
C SER A 91 31.52 43.88 -24.42
N CYS A 92 31.45 44.54 -25.57
CA CYS A 92 32.35 44.75 -26.72
C CYS A 92 33.86 44.40 -26.68
N ARG A 93 34.40 43.61 -25.73
CA ARG A 93 35.81 43.16 -25.74
C ARG A 93 36.00 41.69 -26.15
N LEU A 94 34.95 40.87 -26.17
CA LEU A 94 35.00 39.51 -26.73
C LEU A 94 34.87 39.49 -28.27
N CYS A 95 34.25 40.51 -28.89
CA CYS A 95 34.05 40.56 -30.34
C CYS A 95 35.35 40.66 -31.16
N VAL A 96 36.40 41.30 -30.62
CA VAL A 96 37.67 41.42 -31.35
C VAL A 96 38.44 40.10 -31.37
N TRP A 97 38.32 39.29 -30.32
CA TRP A 97 38.89 37.93 -30.30
C TRP A 97 38.10 36.94 -31.16
N CYS A 98 36.77 37.09 -31.26
CA CYS A 98 35.96 36.29 -32.20
C CYS A 98 36.27 36.60 -33.68
N MET A 99 36.74 37.80 -34.02
CA MET A 99 37.12 38.15 -35.39
C MET A 99 38.53 37.69 -35.79
N MET A 100 39.39 37.30 -34.83
CA MET A 100 40.73 36.75 -35.10
C MET A 100 40.80 35.22 -35.15
N MET A 101 39.72 34.54 -34.78
CA MET A 101 39.63 33.09 -34.89
C MET A 101 38.96 32.74 -36.22
N SER A 102 39.63 31.96 -37.07
CA SER A 102 39.07 31.55 -38.35
C SER A 102 37.73 30.81 -38.14
N ALA A 103 36.82 30.86 -39.12
CA ALA A 103 35.54 30.15 -39.06
C ALA A 103 35.72 28.65 -38.73
N GLY A 104 36.88 28.07 -39.08
CA GLY A 104 37.27 26.72 -38.67
C GLY A 104 37.53 26.56 -37.18
N VAL A 105 38.10 27.55 -36.49
CA VAL A 105 38.37 27.54 -35.04
C VAL A 105 37.09 27.83 -34.24
N LEU A 106 36.24 28.76 -34.70
CA LEU A 106 34.93 29.01 -34.10
C LEU A 106 34.01 27.79 -34.28
N GLY A 107 34.05 27.16 -35.46
CA GLY A 107 33.37 25.91 -35.76
C GLY A 107 33.91 24.73 -34.94
N LEU A 108 35.23 24.63 -34.73
CA LEU A 108 35.85 23.64 -33.85
C LEU A 108 35.45 23.86 -32.38
N LEU A 109 35.43 25.09 -31.89
CA LEU A 109 35.00 25.41 -30.53
C LEU A 109 33.52 25.12 -30.32
N PHE A 110 32.66 25.48 -31.28
CA PHE A 110 31.23 25.17 -31.24
C PHE A 110 30.97 23.66 -31.37
N CYS A 111 31.78 22.95 -32.18
CA CYS A 111 31.75 21.50 -32.29
C CYS A 111 32.27 20.84 -31.01
N VAL A 112 33.33 21.35 -30.36
CA VAL A 112 33.79 20.89 -29.04
C VAL A 112 32.71 21.12 -27.98
N GLN A 113 32.01 22.26 -28.00
CA GLN A 113 30.90 22.55 -27.09
C GLN A 113 29.64 21.71 -27.35
N LEU A 114 29.43 21.26 -28.59
CA LEU A 114 28.36 20.30 -28.98
C LEU A 114 28.78 18.83 -28.78
N CYS A 115 30.09 18.55 -28.77
CA CYS A 115 30.68 17.22 -28.56
C CYS A 115 30.99 16.94 -27.08
N MET A 116 31.02 17.96 -26.21
CA MET A 116 30.87 17.78 -24.78
C MET A 116 29.42 17.37 -24.52
N GLY A 117 29.17 16.06 -24.62
CA GLY A 117 27.86 15.47 -24.42
C GLY A 117 27.21 16.00 -23.15
N SER A 118 25.92 16.31 -23.21
CA SER A 118 25.14 16.63 -22.02
C SER A 118 25.37 15.55 -20.98
N GLU A 119 25.73 15.95 -19.77
CA GLU A 119 25.82 15.03 -18.64
C GLU A 119 24.41 14.54 -18.32
N GLU A 120 24.18 13.26 -18.62
CA GLU A 120 22.92 12.55 -18.44
C GLU A 120 23.03 11.62 -17.22
N LEU A 121 21.89 11.38 -16.55
CA LEU A 121 21.79 10.45 -15.43
C LEU A 121 20.73 9.40 -15.76
N ARG A 122 21.00 8.13 -15.43
CA ARG A 122 20.04 7.04 -15.56
C ARG A 122 20.12 6.07 -14.39
N LEU A 123 19.04 5.31 -14.22
CA LEU A 123 18.99 4.16 -13.33
C LEU A 123 18.92 2.88 -14.18
N VAL A 124 19.76 1.90 -13.85
CA VAL A 124 19.91 0.66 -14.63
C VAL A 124 19.56 -0.56 -13.78
N ASP A 125 19.02 -1.60 -14.41
CA ASP A 125 18.69 -2.90 -13.79
C ASP A 125 17.62 -2.87 -12.67
N GLY A 126 16.84 -1.78 -12.57
CA GLY A 126 15.75 -1.65 -11.60
C GLY A 126 14.34 -1.71 -12.19
N GLY A 127 14.16 -2.28 -13.40
CA GLY A 127 12.84 -2.56 -13.97
C GLY A 127 12.01 -1.33 -14.38
N GLY A 128 12.64 -0.15 -14.48
CA GLY A 128 12.01 1.10 -14.87
C GLY A 128 13.00 2.26 -14.81
N ARG A 129 12.51 3.49 -15.02
CA ARG A 129 13.35 4.71 -14.97
C ARG A 129 13.61 5.26 -13.57
N CYS A 130 12.86 4.79 -12.57
CA CYS A 130 12.83 5.33 -11.20
C CYS A 130 13.43 4.40 -10.14
N ALA A 131 14.02 3.27 -10.53
CA ALA A 131 14.80 2.42 -9.65
C ALA A 131 15.97 1.82 -10.42
N GLY A 132 17.11 1.62 -9.74
CA GLY A 132 18.28 0.96 -10.33
C GLY A 132 19.62 1.46 -9.79
N ARG A 133 20.70 0.90 -10.34
CA ARG A 133 22.08 1.38 -10.16
C ARG A 133 22.22 2.75 -10.82
N VAL A 134 22.85 3.69 -10.12
CA VAL A 134 23.04 5.05 -10.59
C VAL A 134 24.22 5.11 -11.55
N GLU A 135 23.97 5.58 -12.77
CA GLU A 135 25.00 5.82 -13.77
C GLU A 135 24.88 7.23 -14.33
N VAL A 136 26.02 7.86 -14.58
CA VAL A 136 26.13 9.15 -15.27
C VAL A 136 26.92 9.03 -16.55
N LYS A 137 26.61 9.89 -17.50
CA LYS A 137 27.32 9.98 -18.78
C LYS A 137 28.29 11.16 -18.73
N HIS A 138 29.56 10.89 -18.98
CA HIS A 138 30.60 11.90 -19.07
C HIS A 138 31.51 11.56 -20.24
N GLU A 139 31.90 12.57 -21.03
CA GLU A 139 32.69 12.40 -22.26
C GLU A 139 32.13 11.36 -23.25
N GLY A 140 30.80 11.21 -23.28
CA GLY A 140 30.11 10.27 -24.16
C GLY A 140 30.03 8.82 -23.65
N GLU A 141 30.69 8.48 -22.54
CA GLU A 141 30.69 7.15 -21.94
C GLU A 141 29.86 7.12 -20.65
N TRP A 142 29.14 6.02 -20.44
CA TRP A 142 28.43 5.74 -19.19
C TRP A 142 29.38 5.13 -18.17
N GLY A 143 29.21 5.51 -16.92
CA GLY A 143 29.94 4.93 -15.79
C GLY A 143 29.12 5.02 -14.53
N SER A 144 29.42 4.11 -13.60
CA SER A 144 28.71 4.02 -12.32
C SER A 144 29.17 5.10 -11.35
N ILE A 145 28.46 5.20 -10.25
CA ILE A 145 28.76 6.06 -9.13
C ILE A 145 28.87 5.20 -7.89
N CYS A 146 29.87 5.49 -7.06
CA CYS A 146 30.03 4.82 -5.79
C CYS A 146 29.96 5.79 -4.61
N SER A 147 29.76 5.25 -3.41
CA SER A 147 29.84 6.00 -2.17
C SER A 147 30.25 5.08 -1.01
N TYR A 148 30.99 5.63 -0.04
CA TYR A 148 31.23 4.99 1.26
C TYR A 148 30.30 5.50 2.36
N ASP A 149 29.54 6.53 2.06
CA ASP A 149 28.92 7.37 3.07
C ASP A 149 27.59 6.76 3.51
N PHE A 150 27.43 6.56 4.82
CA PHE A 150 26.14 6.26 5.44
C PHE A 150 25.15 7.43 5.23
N ASP A 151 25.66 8.64 4.95
CA ASP A 151 24.88 9.84 4.59
C ASP A 151 24.42 9.88 3.12
N TRP A 152 24.85 8.92 2.28
CA TRP A 152 24.34 8.79 0.91
C TRP A 152 22.83 8.53 0.90
N ASP A 153 22.31 7.84 1.92
CA ASP A 153 20.99 7.21 1.91
C ASP A 153 19.83 8.18 1.71
N ILE A 154 20.00 9.47 2.00
CA ILE A 154 18.92 10.45 1.82
C ILE A 154 19.34 11.60 0.90
N ARG A 155 20.50 12.23 1.07
CA ARG A 155 20.81 13.48 0.37
C ARG A 155 21.19 13.28 -1.09
N GLY A 156 22.12 12.37 -1.38
CA GLY A 156 22.53 12.04 -2.75
C GLY A 156 21.39 11.41 -3.54
N ALA A 157 20.71 10.43 -2.93
CA ALA A 157 19.53 9.80 -3.51
C ALA A 157 18.38 10.79 -3.80
N SER A 158 18.16 11.79 -2.93
CA SER A 158 17.15 12.84 -3.17
C SER A 158 17.46 13.68 -4.40
N VAL A 159 18.75 13.99 -4.64
CA VAL A 159 19.16 14.68 -5.87
C VAL A 159 18.86 13.80 -7.09
N VAL A 160 19.15 12.50 -7.03
CA VAL A 160 18.87 11.54 -8.10
C VAL A 160 17.38 11.47 -8.43
N CYS A 161 16.52 11.18 -7.45
CA CYS A 161 15.08 11.06 -7.66
C CYS A 161 14.46 12.37 -8.16
N ARG A 162 14.92 13.52 -7.64
CA ARG A 162 14.48 14.84 -8.12
C ARG A 162 14.96 15.15 -9.53
N GLN A 163 16.23 14.87 -9.85
CA GLN A 163 16.81 15.11 -11.18
C GLN A 163 16.09 14.29 -12.26
N LEU A 164 15.62 13.09 -11.92
CA LEU A 164 14.83 12.25 -12.82
C LEU A 164 13.33 12.57 -12.80
N GLY A 165 12.85 13.34 -11.83
CA GLY A 165 11.42 13.58 -11.63
C GLY A 165 10.67 12.29 -11.33
N CYS A 166 11.15 11.54 -10.33
CA CYS A 166 10.65 10.22 -9.92
C CYS A 166 10.06 10.22 -8.49
N GLY A 167 9.60 11.38 -8.01
CA GLY A 167 9.11 11.55 -6.64
C GLY A 167 10.21 11.60 -5.57
N THR A 168 9.93 11.02 -4.40
CA THR A 168 10.83 11.02 -3.23
C THR A 168 11.71 9.76 -3.19
N VAL A 169 12.71 9.74 -2.33
CA VAL A 169 13.53 8.55 -2.07
C VAL A 169 12.70 7.56 -1.25
N ALA A 170 12.61 6.32 -1.69
CA ALA A 170 12.05 5.21 -0.92
C ALA A 170 13.17 4.38 -0.27
N HIS A 171 14.24 4.11 -1.03
CA HIS A 171 15.40 3.42 -0.51
C HIS A 171 16.65 3.78 -1.31
N ALA A 172 17.81 3.74 -0.66
CA ALA A 172 19.10 3.85 -1.29
C ALA A 172 20.06 2.90 -0.60
N SER A 173 21.07 2.45 -1.33
CA SER A 173 22.12 1.62 -0.76
C SER A 173 23.41 1.78 -1.56
N PRO A 174 24.57 1.91 -0.88
CA PRO A 174 25.86 1.95 -1.55
C PRO A 174 26.40 0.56 -1.89
N TYR A 175 25.68 -0.54 -1.60
CA TYR A 175 26.22 -1.91 -1.71
C TYR A 175 25.74 -2.66 -2.96
N ALA A 176 25.70 -1.97 -4.11
CA ALA A 176 25.31 -2.54 -5.41
C ALA A 176 24.01 -3.38 -5.39
N PRO A 177 22.87 -2.86 -4.87
CA PRO A 177 21.62 -3.63 -4.71
C PRO A 177 21.02 -4.12 -6.05
N PHE A 178 21.40 -3.49 -7.15
CA PHE A 178 20.99 -3.85 -8.53
C PHE A 178 22.11 -4.57 -9.30
N GLY A 179 23.11 -5.07 -8.59
CA GLY A 179 24.32 -5.65 -9.18
C GLY A 179 25.37 -4.60 -9.52
N GLN A 180 26.61 -5.07 -9.57
CA GLN A 180 27.78 -4.26 -9.87
C GLN A 180 27.75 -3.72 -11.31
N GLY A 181 28.16 -2.47 -11.46
CA GLY A 181 28.49 -1.87 -12.75
C GLY A 181 29.70 -2.55 -13.39
N LYS A 182 29.94 -2.15 -14.64
CA LYS A 182 31.10 -2.61 -15.41
C LYS A 182 31.80 -1.40 -16.00
N GLY A 183 33.12 -1.42 -16.00
CA GLY A 183 33.93 -0.40 -16.65
C GLY A 183 34.31 0.72 -15.69
N ARG A 184 33.96 1.96 -16.04
CA ARG A 184 34.43 3.14 -15.33
C ARG A 184 33.46 3.54 -14.21
N ILE A 185 34.02 3.94 -13.08
CA ILE A 185 33.31 4.68 -12.03
C ILE A 185 33.59 6.17 -12.26
N TRP A 186 32.56 6.96 -12.56
CA TRP A 186 32.73 8.37 -12.93
C TRP A 186 32.79 9.30 -11.74
N LEU A 187 31.99 9.04 -10.72
CA LEU A 187 31.87 9.93 -9.57
C LEU A 187 31.91 9.12 -8.29
N GLN A 188 32.57 9.72 -7.30
CA GLN A 188 32.35 9.44 -5.90
C GLN A 188 31.95 10.75 -5.20
N PRO A 189 30.64 11.06 -5.15
CA PRO A 189 30.14 12.21 -4.43
C PRO A 189 30.33 12.02 -2.92
N PHE A 190 30.58 13.11 -2.21
CA PHE A 190 30.66 13.16 -0.76
C PHE A 190 29.95 14.40 -0.25
N LEU A 191 29.33 14.29 0.93
CA LEU A 191 28.69 15.43 1.61
C LEU A 191 27.72 16.24 0.72
N CYS A 192 26.92 15.56 -0.12
CA CYS A 192 25.82 16.20 -0.85
C CYS A 192 24.91 16.96 0.13
N ARG A 193 24.48 18.17 -0.25
CA ARG A 193 23.51 18.98 0.50
C ARG A 193 22.09 18.45 0.35
N GLY A 194 21.79 17.75 -0.74
CA GLY A 194 20.45 17.28 -1.09
C GLY A 194 19.63 18.31 -1.86
N THR A 195 20.14 19.52 -2.07
CA THR A 195 19.47 20.64 -2.78
C THR A 195 20.05 20.90 -4.17
N GLU A 196 21.07 20.14 -4.55
CA GLU A 196 21.72 20.24 -5.85
C GLU A 196 20.75 19.92 -7.00
N THR A 197 20.84 20.66 -8.10
CA THR A 197 19.99 20.42 -9.27
C THR A 197 20.37 19.16 -10.04
N LYS A 198 21.65 18.79 -9.98
CA LYS A 198 22.18 17.59 -10.61
C LYS A 198 23.20 16.93 -9.69
N LEU A 199 23.33 15.62 -9.79
CA LEU A 199 24.21 14.84 -8.91
C LEU A 199 25.69 15.24 -9.03
N GLN A 200 26.16 15.54 -10.24
CA GLN A 200 27.53 16.01 -10.48
C GLN A 200 27.85 17.36 -9.82
N ASN A 201 26.84 18.11 -9.37
CA ASN A 201 27.05 19.38 -8.66
C ASN A 201 27.30 19.16 -7.17
N CYS A 202 27.09 17.95 -6.64
CA CYS A 202 27.56 17.60 -5.30
C CYS A 202 29.08 17.70 -5.24
N PRO A 203 29.68 18.01 -4.08
CA PRO A 203 31.12 17.82 -3.90
C PRO A 203 31.52 16.39 -4.25
N HIS A 204 32.58 16.24 -5.07
CA HIS A 204 33.09 14.95 -5.52
C HIS A 204 34.61 15.06 -5.79
N PHE A 205 35.32 13.93 -5.90
CA PHE A 205 36.79 13.90 -6.03
C PHE A 205 37.34 14.27 -7.43
N GLY A 206 36.50 14.82 -8.31
CA GLY A 206 36.77 14.96 -9.74
C GLY A 206 36.24 13.78 -10.57
N TRP A 207 36.15 13.96 -11.88
CA TRP A 207 35.66 12.92 -12.80
C TRP A 207 36.66 11.78 -12.94
N GLY A 208 36.20 10.54 -12.78
CA GLY A 208 37.01 9.33 -12.84
C GLY A 208 37.94 9.11 -11.64
N ASN A 209 37.93 10.03 -10.66
CA ASN A 209 38.66 9.89 -9.41
C ASN A 209 37.73 9.33 -8.34
N HIS A 210 38.06 8.16 -7.84
CA HIS A 210 37.33 7.47 -6.79
C HIS A 210 38.29 6.56 -6.03
N PHE A 211 37.88 6.13 -4.84
CA PHE A 211 38.66 5.26 -3.96
C PHE A 211 38.00 3.88 -3.75
N CYS A 212 36.79 3.72 -4.27
CA CYS A 212 35.92 2.55 -4.18
C CYS A 212 36.04 1.59 -5.38
N GLY A 213 35.56 0.37 -5.22
CA GLY A 213 35.25 -0.55 -6.32
C GLY A 213 33.75 -0.63 -6.63
N HIS A 214 33.40 -1.42 -7.65
CA HIS A 214 32.00 -1.59 -8.10
C HIS A 214 31.11 -2.29 -7.07
N GLU A 215 31.67 -3.00 -6.10
CA GLU A 215 30.95 -3.54 -4.95
C GLU A 215 30.32 -2.43 -4.09
N TRP A 216 30.76 -1.19 -4.28
CA TRP A 216 30.21 0.03 -3.67
C TRP A 216 29.40 0.89 -4.64
N ASP A 217 29.00 0.32 -5.79
CA ASP A 217 28.13 1.05 -6.72
C ASP A 217 26.79 1.35 -6.05
N VAL A 218 26.35 2.58 -6.20
CA VAL A 218 25.12 3.05 -5.58
C VAL A 218 23.90 2.55 -6.36
N GLY A 219 22.88 2.10 -5.62
CA GLY A 219 21.52 1.96 -6.12
C GLY A 219 20.53 2.88 -5.41
N VAL A 220 19.47 3.28 -6.13
CA VAL A 220 18.37 4.09 -5.61
C VAL A 220 17.03 3.50 -6.06
N ILE A 221 16.03 3.55 -5.18
CA ILE A 221 14.61 3.31 -5.45
C ILE A 221 13.87 4.59 -5.10
N CYS A 222 13.20 5.18 -6.10
CA CYS A 222 12.32 6.33 -5.90
C CYS A 222 10.86 5.87 -5.76
N SER A 223 10.01 6.71 -5.16
CA SER A 223 8.61 6.38 -4.87
C SER A 223 7.80 6.02 -6.12
N GLU A 224 8.07 6.64 -7.27
CA GLU A 224 7.38 6.32 -8.53
C GLU A 224 7.77 4.97 -9.15
N ALA A 225 8.75 4.27 -8.59
CA ALA A 225 9.07 2.90 -9.00
C ALA A 225 8.24 1.84 -8.28
N LEU A 226 7.43 2.25 -7.29
CA LEU A 226 6.70 1.39 -6.37
C LEU A 226 5.20 1.51 -6.61
N GLU A 227 4.51 0.37 -6.56
CA GLU A 227 3.05 0.29 -6.55
C GLU A 227 2.63 -0.65 -5.41
N LEU A 228 1.46 -0.41 -4.82
CA LEU A 228 0.91 -1.22 -3.74
C LEU A 228 -0.48 -1.71 -4.15
N ARG A 229 -0.82 -2.96 -3.82
CA ARG A 229 -2.16 -3.52 -4.03
C ARG A 229 -2.52 -4.52 -2.96
N LEU A 230 -3.82 -4.80 -2.86
CA LEU A 230 -4.36 -5.93 -2.12
C LEU A 230 -4.83 -7.00 -3.10
N GLU A 231 -4.47 -8.25 -2.85
CA GLU A 231 -4.84 -9.40 -3.69
C GLU A 231 -5.48 -10.52 -2.89
N ASP A 232 -6.25 -11.36 -3.59
CA ASP A 232 -6.98 -12.52 -3.05
C ASP A 232 -7.97 -12.19 -1.90
N GLY A 233 -8.30 -10.91 -1.68
CA GLY A 233 -9.34 -10.49 -0.76
C GLY A 233 -10.76 -10.55 -1.33
N TRP A 234 -11.75 -10.41 -0.46
CA TRP A 234 -13.17 -10.39 -0.85
C TRP A 234 -13.59 -9.07 -1.50
N GLY A 235 -12.75 -8.03 -1.46
CA GLY A 235 -12.97 -6.75 -2.09
C GLY A 235 -11.69 -5.91 -2.20
N PRO A 236 -11.75 -4.70 -2.79
CA PRO A 236 -10.58 -3.84 -3.03
C PRO A 236 -9.87 -3.32 -1.77
N CYS A 237 -10.52 -3.39 -0.59
CA CYS A 237 -10.00 -2.86 0.68
C CYS A 237 -9.70 -3.96 1.71
N GLU A 238 -9.47 -5.17 1.21
CA GLU A 238 -9.07 -6.34 1.98
C GLU A 238 -8.16 -7.20 1.11
N GLY A 239 -7.18 -7.86 1.72
CA GLY A 239 -6.40 -8.90 1.06
C GLY A 239 -4.96 -8.95 1.48
N ARG A 240 -4.20 -9.83 0.83
CA ARG A 240 -2.75 -9.93 0.95
C ARG A 240 -2.09 -8.67 0.40
N VAL A 241 -1.14 -8.13 1.14
CA VAL A 241 -0.38 -6.94 0.73
C VAL A 241 0.69 -7.36 -0.27
N GLU A 242 0.63 -6.78 -1.46
CA GLU A 242 1.66 -6.97 -2.49
C GLU A 242 2.24 -5.62 -2.91
N ALA A 243 3.55 -5.61 -3.12
CA ALA A 243 4.29 -4.45 -3.60
C ALA A 243 4.95 -4.76 -4.95
N LYS A 244 4.96 -3.78 -5.83
CA LYS A 244 5.69 -3.85 -7.10
C LYS A 244 7.07 -3.23 -6.93
N LEU A 245 8.10 -4.02 -7.18
CA LEU A 245 9.49 -3.58 -7.16
C LEU A 245 10.22 -4.22 -8.33
N ARG A 246 11.12 -3.45 -8.98
CA ARG A 246 11.83 -3.88 -10.21
C ARG A 246 10.90 -4.35 -11.33
N GLY A 247 9.74 -3.72 -11.44
CA GLY A 247 8.72 -4.02 -12.46
C GLY A 247 7.99 -5.35 -12.26
N ARG A 248 8.14 -6.00 -11.09
CA ARG A 248 7.47 -7.27 -10.76
C ARG A 248 6.69 -7.12 -9.46
N TRP A 249 5.54 -7.79 -9.39
CA TRP A 249 4.77 -7.91 -8.15
C TRP A 249 5.34 -9.03 -7.28
N GLY A 250 5.23 -8.86 -5.98
CA GLY A 250 5.54 -9.89 -5.00
C GLY A 250 5.03 -9.50 -3.62
N THR A 251 5.23 -10.41 -2.67
CA THR A 251 4.60 -10.32 -1.36
C THR A 251 5.39 -9.38 -0.43
N VAL A 252 4.67 -8.88 0.56
CA VAL A 252 5.23 -8.18 1.71
C VAL A 252 5.19 -9.16 2.88
N THR A 253 6.32 -9.32 3.58
CA THR A 253 6.42 -10.29 4.68
C THR A 253 6.88 -9.64 5.97
N ASP A 254 6.27 -10.00 7.09
CA ASP A 254 6.63 -9.46 8.38
C ASP A 254 6.16 -10.35 9.53
N ASP A 255 7.08 -10.72 10.42
CA ASP A 255 6.80 -11.49 11.62
C ASP A 255 6.22 -10.64 12.76
N ALA A 256 6.33 -9.30 12.65
CA ALA A 256 5.82 -8.33 13.61
C ALA A 256 4.67 -7.46 13.05
N TRP A 257 4.07 -7.85 11.91
CA TRP A 257 2.98 -7.10 11.25
C TRP A 257 1.86 -6.71 12.21
N ASP A 258 1.62 -5.40 12.37
CA ASP A 258 0.65 -4.89 13.33
C ASP A 258 -0.35 -3.88 12.75
N MET A 259 -1.14 -3.25 13.64
CA MET A 259 -2.17 -2.30 13.25
C MET A 259 -1.61 -0.97 12.73
N ASP A 260 -0.41 -0.56 13.17
CA ASP A 260 0.24 0.66 12.69
C ASP A 260 0.71 0.46 11.24
N ASP A 261 1.24 -0.73 10.91
CA ASP A 261 1.57 -1.10 9.54
C ASP A 261 0.31 -1.14 8.65
N ALA A 262 -0.74 -1.79 9.14
CA ALA A 262 -2.01 -1.89 8.41
C ALA A 262 -2.67 -0.53 8.18
N GLU A 263 -2.58 0.41 9.14
CA GLU A 263 -3.13 1.76 9.00
C GLU A 263 -2.48 2.49 7.83
N VAL A 264 -1.14 2.40 7.70
CA VAL A 264 -0.41 3.02 6.59
C VAL A 264 -0.85 2.43 5.24
N VAL A 265 -1.00 1.11 5.14
CA VAL A 265 -1.49 0.44 3.92
C VAL A 265 -2.90 0.91 3.56
N CYS A 266 -3.83 0.88 4.53
CA CYS A 266 -5.22 1.26 4.31
C CYS A 266 -5.37 2.74 3.91
N GLN A 267 -4.60 3.64 4.53
CA GLN A 267 -4.59 5.06 4.19
C GLN A 267 -3.96 5.31 2.82
N GLN A 268 -2.84 4.65 2.50
CA GLN A 268 -2.16 4.79 1.21
C GLN A 268 -3.05 4.36 0.04
N LEU A 269 -3.83 3.29 0.21
CA LEU A 269 -4.77 2.79 -0.79
C LEU A 269 -6.09 3.58 -0.84
N GLY A 270 -6.30 4.52 0.08
CA GLY A 270 -7.56 5.28 0.18
C GLY A 270 -8.73 4.44 0.70
N CYS A 271 -8.45 3.29 1.30
CA CYS A 271 -9.43 2.34 1.87
C CYS A 271 -9.83 2.66 3.30
N GLY A 272 -9.22 3.67 3.88
CA GLY A 272 -9.58 4.21 5.17
C GLY A 272 -8.66 3.78 6.30
N SER A 273 -9.23 3.57 7.50
CA SER A 273 -8.44 3.14 8.65
C SER A 273 -8.36 1.63 8.71
N ALA A 274 -7.35 1.07 9.37
CA ALA A 274 -7.22 -0.37 9.53
C ALA A 274 -8.32 -0.91 10.45
N ALA A 275 -8.95 -2.00 10.01
CA ALA A 275 -9.86 -2.82 10.83
C ALA A 275 -9.18 -4.10 11.32
N GLY A 276 -8.12 -4.55 10.66
CA GLY A 276 -7.30 -5.67 11.13
C GLY A 276 -6.00 -5.85 10.34
N ALA A 277 -5.00 -6.36 11.05
CA ALA A 277 -3.70 -6.77 10.54
C ALA A 277 -3.57 -8.30 10.69
N TYR A 278 -3.23 -8.99 9.61
CA TYR A 278 -3.23 -10.45 9.59
C TYR A 278 -2.01 -11.01 8.86
N LEU A 279 -1.65 -12.25 9.20
CA LEU A 279 -0.80 -13.06 8.33
C LEU A 279 -1.65 -13.65 7.20
N ALA A 280 -1.10 -13.62 5.99
CA ALA A 280 -1.76 -14.01 4.75
C ALA A 280 -1.96 -15.52 4.60
N SER A 281 -1.63 -16.31 5.63
CA SER A 281 -2.04 -17.73 5.76
C SER A 281 -3.56 -17.96 5.59
N ARG A 282 -4.37 -16.90 5.75
CA ARG A 282 -5.81 -16.89 5.45
C ARG A 282 -6.15 -16.79 3.95
N PHE A 283 -5.21 -16.36 3.12
CA PHE A 283 -5.37 -16.15 1.68
C PHE A 283 -4.63 -17.25 0.92
N ARG A 284 -4.96 -17.43 -0.37
CA ARG A 284 -4.26 -18.41 -1.21
C ARG A 284 -2.77 -18.06 -1.24
N SER A 285 -1.92 -18.99 -0.82
CA SER A 285 -0.46 -18.85 -0.89
C SER A 285 -0.03 -18.71 -2.35
N VAL A 286 0.86 -17.75 -2.61
CA VAL A 286 1.43 -17.50 -3.93
C VAL A 286 2.89 -17.91 -3.91
N ASP A 287 3.30 -18.71 -4.88
CA ASP A 287 4.72 -18.85 -5.23
C ASP A 287 5.16 -17.55 -5.91
N GLY A 288 5.86 -16.67 -5.18
CA GLY A 288 6.27 -15.37 -5.69
C GLY A 288 7.51 -14.82 -4.97
N PRO A 289 8.20 -13.83 -5.54
CA PRO A 289 9.29 -13.17 -4.84
C PRO A 289 8.75 -12.36 -3.65
N ILE A 290 9.51 -12.31 -2.56
CA ILE A 290 9.27 -11.38 -1.46
C ILE A 290 9.91 -10.04 -1.86
N MET A 291 9.11 -8.98 -1.95
CA MET A 291 9.59 -7.66 -2.38
C MET A 291 9.98 -6.76 -1.21
N MET A 292 9.29 -6.88 -0.07
CA MET A 292 9.58 -6.11 1.13
C MET A 292 9.48 -7.02 2.36
N ALA A 293 10.38 -6.82 3.31
CA ALA A 293 10.40 -7.57 4.55
C ALA A 293 10.77 -6.70 5.76
N PHE A 294 10.26 -7.07 6.94
CA PHE A 294 10.52 -6.40 8.23
C PHE A 294 10.14 -4.91 8.16
N ILE A 295 8.85 -4.67 8.13
CA ILE A 295 8.22 -3.36 8.08
C ILE A 295 7.99 -2.91 9.53
N ASP A 296 8.14 -1.62 9.77
CA ASP A 296 8.03 -1.05 11.11
C ASP A 296 7.52 0.37 10.92
N CYS A 297 6.21 0.49 10.84
CA CYS A 297 5.50 1.75 10.72
C CYS A 297 5.13 2.31 12.09
N HIS A 298 4.91 3.63 12.14
CA HIS A 298 4.34 4.33 13.28
C HIS A 298 2.85 4.67 13.10
N GLY A 299 2.24 4.29 11.97
CA GLY A 299 0.81 4.48 11.67
C GLY A 299 0.45 5.83 11.03
N HIS A 300 1.41 6.72 10.81
CA HIS A 300 1.20 8.10 10.34
C HIS A 300 1.93 8.44 9.04
N GLU A 301 2.69 7.48 8.51
CA GLU A 301 3.42 7.56 7.26
C GLU A 301 2.45 7.72 6.09
N ALA A 302 2.82 8.53 5.10
CA ALA A 302 1.96 8.75 3.94
C ALA A 302 1.92 7.55 2.97
N ALA A 303 2.88 6.63 3.09
CA ALA A 303 2.99 5.42 2.29
C ALA A 303 3.86 4.39 3.02
N LEU A 304 3.69 3.10 2.69
CA LEU A 304 4.39 1.96 3.27
C LEU A 304 5.91 2.10 3.15
N TRP A 305 6.40 2.60 2.01
CA TRP A 305 7.82 2.91 1.80
C TRP A 305 8.34 4.15 2.52
N GLY A 306 7.50 4.81 3.33
CA GLY A 306 7.91 5.81 4.31
C GLY A 306 8.23 5.21 5.68
N CYS A 307 7.86 3.95 5.92
CA CYS A 307 8.14 3.23 7.16
C CYS A 307 9.60 2.74 7.21
N ASN A 308 10.02 2.25 8.37
CA ASN A 308 11.34 1.66 8.52
C ASN A 308 11.37 0.23 7.95
N ILE A 309 11.74 0.09 6.68
CA ILE A 309 11.83 -1.19 5.97
C ILE A 309 13.28 -1.69 5.94
N ARG A 310 13.55 -2.87 6.50
CA ARG A 310 14.91 -3.45 6.55
C ARG A 310 15.23 -4.39 5.39
N GLY A 311 14.21 -4.99 4.77
CA GLY A 311 14.38 -5.92 3.65
C GLY A 311 13.81 -5.37 2.35
N TRP A 312 14.68 -5.08 1.38
CA TRP A 312 14.30 -4.63 0.02
C TRP A 312 14.71 -5.67 -1.02
N GLY A 313 13.72 -6.41 -1.52
CA GLY A 313 13.90 -7.56 -2.39
C GLY A 313 14.28 -7.26 -3.84
N PRO A 314 14.10 -8.25 -4.75
CA PRO A 314 13.40 -9.52 -4.54
C PRO A 314 14.23 -10.60 -3.81
N TYR A 315 13.60 -11.34 -2.90
CA TYR A 315 14.17 -12.54 -2.26
C TYR A 315 13.28 -13.76 -2.50
N ASN A 316 13.88 -14.96 -2.44
CA ASN A 316 13.13 -16.21 -2.31
C ASN A 316 13.16 -16.62 -0.84
N GLY A 317 12.02 -17.00 -0.28
CA GLY A 317 11.92 -17.36 1.12
C GLY A 317 10.61 -18.04 1.46
N PRO A 318 10.42 -18.44 2.73
CA PRO A 318 9.14 -18.93 3.20
C PRO A 318 8.10 -17.80 3.19
N HIS A 319 6.86 -18.15 2.86
CA HIS A 319 5.70 -17.25 2.81
C HIS A 319 4.84 -17.32 4.08
N ASP A 320 5.36 -17.93 5.15
CA ASP A 320 4.64 -18.14 6.41
C ASP A 320 4.22 -16.82 7.08
N TYR A 321 4.94 -15.75 6.76
CA TYR A 321 4.75 -14.40 7.30
C TYR A 321 4.34 -13.40 6.21
N ASP A 322 3.82 -13.84 5.06
CA ASP A 322 3.20 -12.90 4.13
C ASP A 322 2.11 -12.12 4.87
N THR A 323 1.96 -10.83 4.58
CA THR A 323 1.07 -9.95 5.36
C THR A 323 -0.23 -9.66 4.61
N ALA A 324 -1.27 -9.36 5.36
CA ALA A 324 -2.59 -9.02 4.85
C ALA A 324 -3.27 -8.00 5.74
N VAL A 325 -4.22 -7.25 5.17
CA VAL A 325 -4.98 -6.22 5.87
C VAL A 325 -6.47 -6.31 5.57
N VAL A 326 -7.27 -5.84 6.51
CA VAL A 326 -8.68 -5.50 6.32
C VAL A 326 -8.84 -4.03 6.73
N CYS A 327 -9.40 -3.20 5.87
CA CYS A 327 -9.65 -1.79 6.16
C CYS A 327 -11.11 -1.54 6.56
N GLN A 328 -11.35 -0.49 7.34
CA GLN A 328 -12.66 0.03 7.69
C GLN A 328 -13.28 0.64 6.44
N GLY A 329 -14.23 -0.12 5.88
CA GLY A 329 -14.93 0.01 4.61
C GLY A 329 -15.25 1.41 4.06
N PHE A 330 -15.61 1.40 2.77
CA PHE A 330 -16.09 2.54 2.00
C PHE A 330 -17.41 3.12 2.56
N SER A 331 -18.19 2.32 3.29
CA SER A 331 -19.50 2.67 3.83
C SER A 331 -19.61 2.48 5.35
N ARG A 332 -20.47 3.26 6.01
CA ARG A 332 -20.83 3.10 7.43
C ARG A 332 -22.28 3.53 7.71
N LEU A 333 -22.85 3.04 8.81
CA LEU A 333 -24.13 3.48 9.35
C LEU A 333 -23.93 4.27 10.65
N VAL A 334 -24.55 5.46 10.75
CA VAL A 334 -24.40 6.33 11.93
C VAL A 334 -25.73 6.87 12.45
N GLY A 335 -25.79 7.10 13.77
CA GLY A 335 -26.92 7.74 14.43
C GLY A 335 -28.14 6.86 14.66
N GLY A 336 -28.04 5.55 14.37
CA GLY A 336 -29.07 4.58 14.77
C GLY A 336 -28.80 3.93 16.12
N ASP A 337 -29.75 3.10 16.54
CA ASP A 337 -29.74 2.43 17.85
C ASP A 337 -28.72 1.28 17.93
N SER A 338 -28.06 0.93 16.82
CA SER A 338 -27.02 -0.09 16.73
C SER A 338 -26.04 0.20 15.58
N GLU A 339 -24.92 -0.53 15.52
CA GLU A 339 -23.98 -0.46 14.40
C GLU A 339 -24.60 -0.94 13.06
N CYS A 340 -25.73 -1.65 13.14
CA CYS A 340 -26.47 -2.19 12.00
C CYS A 340 -27.70 -1.35 11.60
N SER A 341 -27.83 -0.14 12.13
CA SER A 341 -28.89 0.79 11.76
C SER A 341 -28.39 2.22 11.79
N GLY A 342 -28.81 3.03 10.83
CA GLY A 342 -28.45 4.44 10.83
C GLY A 342 -28.46 5.06 9.44
N ARG A 343 -28.02 6.32 9.39
CA ARG A 343 -27.75 7.03 8.15
C ARG A 343 -26.54 6.43 7.45
N LEU A 344 -26.68 6.17 6.15
CA LEU A 344 -25.59 5.73 5.29
C LEU A 344 -24.67 6.90 4.95
N GLU A 345 -23.42 6.76 5.37
CA GLU A 345 -22.33 7.64 4.99
C GLU A 345 -21.28 6.85 4.22
N VAL A 346 -20.71 7.48 3.19
CA VAL A 346 -19.62 6.92 2.39
C VAL A 346 -18.40 7.83 2.47
N ARG A 347 -17.23 7.26 2.23
CA ARG A 347 -15.97 7.99 2.32
C ARG A 347 -15.65 8.70 0.99
N GLN A 348 -15.49 10.02 1.02
CA GLN A 348 -14.99 10.83 -0.09
C GLN A 348 -13.67 11.51 0.33
N GLY A 349 -12.55 10.91 -0.07
CA GLY A 349 -11.21 11.33 0.39
C GLY A 349 -11.04 11.11 1.90
N ARG A 350 -10.87 12.21 2.66
CA ARG A 350 -10.79 12.19 4.14
C ARG A 350 -12.10 12.53 4.85
N ALA A 351 -13.15 12.89 4.10
CA ALA A 351 -14.44 13.28 4.66
C ALA A 351 -15.47 12.14 4.54
N TRP A 352 -16.35 12.05 5.54
CA TRP A 352 -17.57 11.24 5.46
C TRP A 352 -18.68 12.11 4.93
N VAL A 353 -19.33 11.64 3.87
CA VAL A 353 -20.44 12.35 3.21
C VAL A 353 -21.69 11.49 3.25
N SER A 354 -22.84 12.14 3.43
CA SER A 354 -24.12 11.43 3.45
C SER A 354 -24.52 11.01 2.03
N VAL A 355 -25.13 9.84 1.88
CA VAL A 355 -25.69 9.43 0.59
C VAL A 355 -27.15 9.86 0.52
N CYS A 356 -27.59 10.36 -0.64
CA CYS A 356 -28.98 10.74 -0.83
C CYS A 356 -29.89 9.51 -0.86
N HIS A 357 -31.06 9.58 -0.24
CA HIS A 357 -32.05 8.51 -0.30
C HIS A 357 -32.44 8.13 -1.73
N GLY A 358 -32.58 9.11 -2.64
CA GLY A 358 -32.92 8.84 -4.04
C GLY A 358 -31.78 8.24 -4.87
N HIS A 359 -30.60 8.06 -4.29
CA HIS A 359 -29.38 7.60 -4.96
C HIS A 359 -28.93 6.21 -4.48
N VAL A 360 -29.77 5.56 -3.68
CA VAL A 360 -29.53 4.23 -3.09
C VAL A 360 -30.84 3.47 -3.17
N ASP A 361 -30.79 2.20 -3.56
CA ASP A 361 -31.95 1.31 -3.53
C ASP A 361 -31.76 0.20 -2.49
N LEU A 362 -32.77 -0.68 -2.36
CA LEU A 362 -32.71 -1.77 -1.39
C LEU A 362 -31.63 -2.80 -1.72
N MET A 363 -31.20 -2.90 -2.99
CA MET A 363 -30.10 -3.78 -3.39
C MET A 363 -28.77 -3.23 -2.92
N ALA A 364 -28.55 -1.93 -3.05
CA ALA A 364 -27.40 -1.24 -2.48
C ALA A 364 -27.41 -1.31 -0.94
N ALA A 365 -28.57 -1.14 -0.31
CA ALA A 365 -28.72 -1.36 1.13
C ALA A 365 -28.36 -2.80 1.55
N GLN A 366 -28.73 -3.81 0.75
CA GLN A 366 -28.35 -5.21 1.00
C GLN A 366 -26.84 -5.42 0.90
N VAL A 367 -26.16 -4.75 -0.03
CA VAL A 367 -24.70 -4.76 -0.11
C VAL A 367 -24.09 -4.15 1.15
N VAL A 368 -24.57 -2.99 1.60
CA VAL A 368 -24.09 -2.34 2.84
C VAL A 368 -24.29 -3.23 4.06
N CYS A 369 -25.48 -3.83 4.23
CA CYS A 369 -25.75 -4.70 5.38
C CYS A 369 -24.85 -5.93 5.39
N ARG A 370 -24.54 -6.49 4.21
CA ARG A 370 -23.59 -7.61 4.10
C ARG A 370 -22.14 -7.17 4.35
N GLU A 371 -21.73 -6.04 3.77
CA GLU A 371 -20.39 -5.43 3.94
C GLU A 371 -20.08 -5.19 5.43
N LEU A 372 -21.06 -4.73 6.20
CA LEU A 372 -20.93 -4.46 7.63
C LEU A 372 -21.12 -5.70 8.52
N GLY A 373 -21.37 -6.88 7.95
CA GLY A 373 -21.64 -8.11 8.71
C GLY A 373 -22.99 -8.11 9.45
N CYS A 374 -23.91 -7.22 9.06
CA CYS A 374 -25.23 -7.01 9.64
C CYS A 374 -26.34 -7.77 8.90
N GLY A 375 -26.02 -8.89 8.23
CA GLY A 375 -27.02 -9.74 7.57
C GLY A 375 -27.73 -9.08 6.38
N THR A 376 -29.06 -9.07 6.42
CA THR A 376 -29.93 -8.65 5.30
C THR A 376 -30.48 -7.24 5.48
N ALA A 377 -30.76 -6.52 4.39
CA ALA A 377 -31.41 -5.21 4.47
C ALA A 377 -32.90 -5.38 4.77
N LEU A 378 -33.36 -4.85 5.91
CA LEU A 378 -34.76 -4.87 6.31
C LEU A 378 -35.50 -3.65 5.78
N ALA A 379 -34.85 -2.49 5.80
CA ALA A 379 -35.48 -1.25 5.36
C ALA A 379 -34.47 -0.22 4.85
N LEU A 380 -34.94 0.60 3.92
CA LEU A 380 -34.31 1.82 3.46
C LEU A 380 -35.33 2.96 3.60
N TYR A 381 -34.96 4.01 4.34
CA TYR A 381 -35.81 5.18 4.59
C TYR A 381 -35.13 6.46 4.14
N GLY A 382 -35.93 7.45 3.72
CA GLY A 382 -35.45 8.79 3.35
C GLY A 382 -35.72 9.87 4.39
N THR A 383 -36.31 9.52 5.54
CA THR A 383 -36.69 10.51 6.55
C THR A 383 -35.66 10.54 7.67
N GLY A 384 -35.46 11.73 8.28
CA GLY A 384 -34.49 12.02 9.35
C GLY A 384 -34.74 11.30 10.68
N HIS A 385 -35.03 10.00 10.61
CA HIS A 385 -35.24 9.08 11.73
C HIS A 385 -34.00 9.01 12.63
N PHE A 386 -32.82 9.20 12.06
CA PHE A 386 -31.52 9.19 12.74
C PHE A 386 -30.82 10.57 12.72
N GLY A 387 -31.62 11.64 12.72
CA GLY A 387 -31.14 13.03 12.72
C GLY A 387 -30.92 13.63 11.33
N ALA A 388 -30.78 14.96 11.28
CA ALA A 388 -30.48 15.71 10.05
C ALA A 388 -29.05 15.42 9.57
N ALA A 389 -28.84 15.38 8.25
CA ALA A 389 -27.50 15.34 7.68
C ALA A 389 -26.77 16.65 8.04
N ASP A 390 -25.65 16.56 8.76
CA ASP A 390 -24.71 17.67 8.86
C ASP A 390 -23.67 17.48 7.76
N GLY A 391 -23.71 18.33 6.72
CA GLY A 391 -22.68 18.38 5.69
C GLY A 391 -23.10 18.00 4.27
N THR A 392 -22.08 17.81 3.44
CA THR A 392 -22.14 17.60 1.99
C THR A 392 -22.63 16.20 1.63
N PHE A 393 -23.39 16.09 0.55
CA PHE A 393 -23.86 14.82 0.01
C PHE A 393 -22.86 14.23 -0.99
N TRP A 394 -22.88 12.91 -1.11
CA TRP A 394 -22.20 12.17 -2.17
C TRP A 394 -22.72 12.60 -3.56
N ASP A 395 -21.80 12.87 -4.48
CA ASP A 395 -22.08 13.34 -5.84
C ASP A 395 -22.20 12.16 -6.83
N GLY A 396 -23.10 11.22 -6.53
CA GLY A 396 -23.31 10.03 -7.35
C GLY A 396 -24.45 9.13 -6.84
N ALA A 397 -24.88 8.19 -7.66
CA ALA A 397 -25.86 7.17 -7.31
C ALA A 397 -25.31 5.75 -7.45
N PHE A 398 -25.69 4.87 -6.53
CA PHE A 398 -25.28 3.47 -6.51
C PHE A 398 -26.36 2.60 -7.16
N GLU A 399 -25.96 1.90 -8.22
CA GLU A 399 -26.79 0.88 -8.87
C GLU A 399 -26.14 -0.48 -8.63
N CYS A 400 -26.72 -1.23 -7.70
CA CYS A 400 -26.24 -2.54 -7.27
C CYS A 400 -27.22 -3.63 -7.69
N ASN A 401 -26.71 -4.82 -7.97
CA ASN A 401 -27.49 -6.04 -8.16
C ASN A 401 -27.75 -6.80 -6.84
N GLY A 402 -27.18 -6.33 -5.71
CA GLY A 402 -27.39 -6.89 -4.37
C GLY A 402 -26.41 -8.02 -4.02
N THR A 403 -25.52 -8.40 -4.94
CA THR A 403 -24.56 -9.50 -4.79
C THR A 403 -23.11 -9.02 -4.72
N GLU A 404 -22.88 -7.72 -4.90
CA GLU A 404 -21.58 -7.08 -4.84
C GLU A 404 -20.95 -7.23 -3.46
N PRO A 405 -19.63 -7.47 -3.36
CA PRO A 405 -18.99 -7.67 -2.08
C PRO A 405 -18.96 -6.39 -1.23
N LEU A 406 -18.84 -5.22 -1.85
CA LEU A 406 -18.79 -3.90 -1.22
C LEU A 406 -19.65 -2.90 -2.00
N LEU A 407 -20.14 -1.85 -1.34
CA LEU A 407 -20.92 -0.78 -1.99
C LEU A 407 -20.07 -0.04 -3.05
N SER A 408 -18.75 0.04 -2.86
CA SER A 408 -17.83 0.65 -3.83
C SER A 408 -17.72 -0.12 -5.14
N ALA A 409 -18.12 -1.40 -5.17
CA ALA A 409 -18.10 -2.23 -6.37
C ALA A 409 -19.36 -2.06 -7.24
N CYS A 410 -20.37 -1.35 -6.76
CA CYS A 410 -21.57 -1.07 -7.53
C CYS A 410 -21.31 -0.06 -8.63
N THR A 411 -22.16 -0.09 -9.66
CA THR A 411 -22.06 0.86 -10.77
C THR A 411 -22.43 2.26 -10.27
N GLN A 412 -21.55 3.24 -10.47
CA GLN A 412 -21.79 4.63 -10.08
C GLN A 412 -22.37 5.41 -11.25
N ARG A 413 -23.50 6.10 -11.03
CA ARG A 413 -24.11 7.00 -12.00
C ARG A 413 -24.01 8.46 -11.56
N PRO A 414 -24.04 9.41 -12.53
CA PRO A 414 -24.25 10.82 -12.20
C PRO A 414 -25.52 10.99 -11.37
N PRO A 415 -25.56 11.92 -10.41
CA PRO A 415 -26.73 12.10 -9.57
C PRO A 415 -27.90 12.67 -10.38
N ASP A 416 -29.02 11.94 -10.43
CA ASP A 416 -30.26 12.39 -11.06
C ASP A 416 -30.94 13.54 -10.28
N ILE A 417 -30.53 13.77 -9.03
CA ILE A 417 -31.07 14.79 -8.12
C ILE A 417 -29.91 15.64 -7.61
N GLN A 418 -29.88 16.91 -7.98
CA GLN A 418 -28.78 17.83 -7.64
C GLN A 418 -28.90 18.48 -6.24
N ASN A 419 -30.11 18.56 -5.69
CA ASN A 419 -30.38 19.23 -4.41
C ASN A 419 -31.06 18.27 -3.43
N CYS A 420 -30.33 17.27 -2.97
CA CYS A 420 -30.82 16.34 -1.97
C CYS A 420 -30.87 16.97 -0.57
N THR A 421 -31.96 16.77 0.15
CA THR A 421 -32.14 17.21 1.54
C THR A 421 -32.35 16.03 2.50
N GLN A 422 -32.44 14.81 1.96
CA GLN A 422 -32.86 13.61 2.67
C GLN A 422 -31.78 12.52 2.59
N PRO A 423 -31.06 12.25 3.69
CA PRO A 423 -30.07 11.19 3.72
C PRO A 423 -30.73 9.81 3.70
N ALA A 424 -30.07 8.87 3.04
CA ALA A 424 -30.43 7.46 3.08
C ALA A 424 -30.20 6.90 4.49
N ALA A 425 -31.21 6.24 5.05
CA ALA A 425 -31.13 5.52 6.32
C ALA A 425 -31.37 4.03 6.06
N VAL A 426 -30.43 3.19 6.47
CA VAL A 426 -30.47 1.74 6.29
C VAL A 426 -30.69 1.08 7.65
N ILE A 427 -31.59 0.10 7.69
CA ILE A 427 -31.75 -0.81 8.82
C ILE A 427 -31.47 -2.22 8.34
N CYS A 428 -30.46 -2.85 8.93
CA CYS A 428 -30.07 -4.21 8.66
C CYS A 428 -30.63 -5.18 9.69
N SER A 429 -30.73 -6.46 9.33
CA SER A 429 -31.12 -7.51 10.26
C SER A 429 -29.93 -7.85 11.14
N SER A 430 -29.97 -7.51 12.42
CA SER A 430 -29.01 -8.06 13.40
C SER A 430 -29.02 -9.60 13.46
N TYR A 431 -30.03 -10.22 12.84
CA TYR A 431 -30.18 -11.66 12.69
C TYR A 431 -29.43 -12.19 11.46
N THR A 432 -28.60 -13.22 11.67
CA THR A 432 -27.80 -13.91 10.65
C THR A 432 -28.43 -15.22 10.18
N GLY A 433 -29.49 -15.69 10.83
CA GLY A 433 -30.18 -16.92 10.46
C GLY A 433 -31.51 -17.12 11.19
N PHE A 434 -32.35 -17.99 10.63
CA PHE A 434 -33.61 -18.44 11.22
C PHE A 434 -33.67 -19.96 11.19
N ARG A 435 -34.23 -20.58 12.23
CA ARG A 435 -34.49 -22.03 12.25
C ARG A 435 -35.72 -22.37 13.09
N LEU A 436 -36.23 -23.57 12.86
CA LEU A 436 -37.24 -24.19 13.71
C LEU A 436 -36.55 -25.24 14.58
N ALA A 437 -36.37 -24.95 15.86
CA ALA A 437 -35.72 -25.83 16.82
C ALA A 437 -36.75 -26.66 17.60
N ASN A 438 -36.34 -27.83 18.10
CA ASN A 438 -37.15 -28.63 19.03
C ASN A 438 -38.54 -29.06 18.48
N GLY A 439 -38.68 -29.30 17.17
CA GLY A 439 -39.88 -29.92 16.61
C GLY A 439 -39.62 -31.25 15.91
N ASP A 440 -40.70 -31.89 15.47
CA ASP A 440 -40.69 -33.25 14.90
C ASP A 440 -40.16 -33.33 13.46
N SER A 441 -39.88 -32.18 12.84
CA SER A 441 -39.36 -32.03 11.47
C SER A 441 -38.64 -30.69 11.30
N ASP A 442 -37.88 -30.54 10.23
CA ASP A 442 -37.20 -29.28 9.86
C ASP A 442 -38.16 -28.10 9.61
N CYS A 443 -39.46 -28.39 9.46
CA CYS A 443 -40.52 -27.41 9.20
C CYS A 443 -41.50 -27.24 10.37
N THR A 444 -41.13 -27.72 11.55
CA THR A 444 -41.93 -27.61 12.78
C THR A 444 -41.01 -27.32 13.95
N GLY A 445 -41.39 -26.43 14.87
CA GLY A 445 -40.61 -26.19 16.08
C GLY A 445 -40.76 -24.77 16.63
N GLN A 446 -39.98 -24.49 17.66
CA GLN A 446 -39.78 -23.15 18.21
C GLN A 446 -38.96 -22.31 17.24
N VAL A 447 -39.45 -21.12 16.92
CA VAL A 447 -38.73 -20.17 16.08
C VAL A 447 -37.52 -19.65 16.84
N GLU A 448 -36.34 -19.94 16.33
CA GLU A 448 -35.09 -19.38 16.82
C GLU A 448 -34.45 -18.49 15.74
N VAL A 449 -33.85 -17.40 16.20
CA VAL A 449 -33.07 -16.47 15.40
C VAL A 449 -31.63 -16.52 15.86
N GLU A 450 -30.70 -16.48 14.90
CA GLU A 450 -29.28 -16.32 15.19
C GLU A 450 -28.96 -14.84 15.17
N ALA A 451 -28.43 -14.29 16.25
CA ALA A 451 -27.90 -12.94 16.30
C ALA A 451 -26.45 -13.00 16.75
N GLN A 452 -25.52 -12.50 15.93
CA GLN A 452 -24.08 -12.49 16.23
C GLN A 452 -23.53 -13.87 16.62
N GLY A 453 -23.98 -14.94 15.95
CA GLY A 453 -23.55 -16.32 16.20
C GLY A 453 -24.17 -17.00 17.42
N VAL A 454 -25.16 -16.36 18.07
CA VAL A 454 -25.92 -16.93 19.18
C VAL A 454 -27.36 -17.18 18.74
N TRP A 455 -27.82 -18.42 18.88
CA TRP A 455 -29.21 -18.80 18.64
C TRP A 455 -30.07 -18.52 19.87
N GLY A 456 -31.20 -17.85 19.68
CA GLY A 456 -32.16 -17.57 20.73
C GLY A 456 -33.61 -17.63 20.24
N PRO A 457 -34.58 -17.91 21.14
CA PRO A 457 -35.98 -17.99 20.78
C PRO A 457 -36.56 -16.60 20.45
N LEU A 458 -37.44 -16.54 19.47
CA LEU A 458 -38.19 -15.33 19.11
C LEU A 458 -39.36 -15.10 20.09
N CYS A 459 -39.57 -13.85 20.52
CA CYS A 459 -40.71 -13.49 21.37
C CYS A 459 -42.06 -13.65 20.64
N ALA A 460 -42.99 -14.36 21.26
CA ALA A 460 -44.32 -14.63 20.69
C ALA A 460 -45.33 -13.46 20.80
N THR A 461 -44.98 -12.36 21.50
CA THR A 461 -45.92 -11.28 21.87
C THR A 461 -46.58 -10.56 20.69
N ALA A 462 -45.99 -10.63 19.50
CA ALA A 462 -46.54 -10.07 18.28
C ALA A 462 -46.40 -11.04 17.09
N TRP A 463 -46.18 -12.33 17.35
CA TRP A 463 -45.97 -13.32 16.30
C TRP A 463 -47.30 -13.89 15.83
N ASP A 464 -47.66 -13.63 14.59
CA ASP A 464 -48.93 -14.06 14.01
C ASP A 464 -48.76 -15.02 12.81
N LEU A 465 -49.89 -15.55 12.32
CA LEU A 465 -49.88 -16.55 11.25
C LEU A 465 -49.30 -15.97 9.93
N PRO A 466 -49.57 -14.71 9.55
CA PRO A 466 -48.81 -14.01 8.51
C PRO A 466 -47.29 -14.01 8.71
N ASP A 467 -46.79 -13.67 9.90
CA ASP A 467 -45.35 -13.67 10.18
C ASP A 467 -44.75 -15.08 10.02
N ALA A 468 -45.44 -16.08 10.57
CA ALA A 468 -45.09 -17.48 10.44
C ALA A 468 -45.07 -17.94 8.99
N HIS A 469 -45.99 -17.43 8.17
CA HIS A 469 -46.06 -17.73 6.75
C HIS A 469 -44.86 -17.19 5.98
N VAL A 470 -44.35 -16.01 6.35
CA VAL A 470 -43.11 -15.45 5.79
C VAL A 470 -41.93 -16.36 6.15
N LEU A 471 -41.81 -16.76 7.42
CA LEU A 471 -40.73 -17.65 7.87
C LEU A 471 -40.78 -19.02 7.21
N CYS A 472 -41.95 -19.66 7.14
CA CYS A 472 -42.09 -20.98 6.51
C CYS A 472 -41.70 -20.94 5.02
N ARG A 473 -42.04 -19.85 4.33
CA ARG A 473 -41.62 -19.66 2.93
C ARG A 473 -40.10 -19.48 2.83
N HIS A 474 -39.50 -18.71 3.73
CA HIS A 474 -38.05 -18.50 3.78
C HIS A 474 -37.27 -19.80 4.01
N LEU A 475 -37.77 -20.68 4.88
CA LEU A 475 -37.17 -21.99 5.17
C LEU A 475 -37.48 -23.07 4.13
N GLY A 476 -38.23 -22.77 3.08
CA GLY A 476 -38.64 -23.75 2.06
C GLY A 476 -39.73 -24.73 2.52
N CYS A 477 -40.41 -24.43 3.63
CA CYS A 477 -41.46 -25.24 4.24
C CYS A 477 -42.87 -24.98 3.69
N GLY A 478 -43.00 -24.00 2.79
CA GLY A 478 -44.29 -23.62 2.19
C GLY A 478 -45.10 -22.67 3.08
N SER A 479 -46.40 -22.89 3.17
CA SER A 479 -47.33 -22.01 3.90
C SER A 479 -47.44 -22.42 5.36
N ALA A 480 -47.41 -21.46 6.30
CA ALA A 480 -47.73 -21.73 7.70
C ALA A 480 -49.18 -22.23 7.87
N ILE A 481 -49.35 -23.28 8.68
CA ILE A 481 -50.63 -23.98 8.89
C ILE A 481 -51.23 -23.64 10.26
N SER A 482 -50.39 -23.50 11.29
CA SER A 482 -50.83 -23.26 12.67
C SER A 482 -49.72 -22.63 13.50
N LEU A 483 -50.12 -21.87 14.53
CA LEU A 483 -49.25 -21.39 15.60
C LEU A 483 -49.65 -22.05 16.92
N PRO A 484 -48.86 -23.02 17.41
CA PRO A 484 -49.03 -23.54 18.76
C PRO A 484 -48.76 -22.42 19.80
N PRO A 485 -49.42 -22.47 20.96
CA PRO A 485 -49.28 -21.46 22.01
C PRO A 485 -47.90 -21.45 22.68
#